data_AF-A0A015LD10-F1
#
_entry.id   AF-A0A015LD10-F1
#
_cell.length_a   1.000
_cell.length_b   1.000
_cell.length_c   1.000
_cell.angle_alpha   90.00
_cell.angle_beta   90.00
_cell.angle_gamma   90.00
#
_symmetry.space_group_name_H-M   'P 1'
#
loop_
_entity.id
_entity.type
_entity.pdbx_description
1 polymer ?
#
loop_
_entity_poly.entity_id
_entity_poly.type
_entity_poly.pdbx_seq_one_letter_code
_entity_poly.pdbx_strand_id
1 'polypeptide(L)' 'MTNDDDSIDIIPGIQYHSKIHVDYLSHDWKNENVWISWKVMTKQKKIFDNGIRLENASWRVWAKQKYLKTLNPKELNW' A
#
# COMPACT_ATOMS: atom_id res chain seq x y z
N MET A 1 4.88 12.56 35.18
CA MET A 1 5.93 11.94 34.36
C MET A 1 5.27 10.83 33.55
N THR A 2 4.58 11.20 32.49
CA THR A 2 4.09 10.26 31.48
C THR A 2 5.28 9.95 30.60
N ASN A 3 5.67 8.69 30.54
CA ASN A 3 6.84 8.26 29.78
C ASN A 3 6.59 8.55 28.30
N ASP A 4 7.31 9.53 27.76
CA ASP A 4 7.37 9.88 26.35
C ASP A 4 8.13 8.81 25.53
N ASP A 5 7.89 7.53 25.84
CA ASP A 5 8.59 6.37 25.26
C ASP A 5 7.61 5.41 24.56
N ASP A 6 6.44 5.91 24.16
CA ASP A 6 5.62 5.31 23.10
C ASP A 6 6.00 5.87 21.73
N SER A 7 7.24 6.33 21.58
CA SER A 7 7.85 6.58 20.28
C SER A 7 8.15 5.24 19.62
N ILE A 8 7.09 4.50 19.28
CA ILE A 8 7.10 3.52 18.21
C ILE A 8 7.84 4.22 17.07
N ASP A 9 8.93 3.63 16.60
CA ASP A 9 9.74 4.13 15.49
C ASP A 9 8.88 4.24 14.22
N ILE A 10 8.06 5.28 14.16
CA ILE A 10 7.14 5.57 13.08
C ILE A 10 7.99 6.22 12.01
N ILE A 11 8.29 5.43 10.99
CA ILE A 11 8.85 5.88 9.72
C ILE A 11 8.13 7.19 9.33
N PRO A 12 8.85 8.27 8.96
CA PRO A 12 8.35 9.64 8.82
C PRO A 12 7.38 9.87 7.64
N GLY A 13 6.62 8.86 7.24
CA GLY A 13 5.55 8.93 6.24
C GLY A 13 4.15 8.59 6.79
N ILE A 14 4.03 8.22 8.07
CA ILE A 14 2.77 7.72 8.66
C ILE A 14 2.24 8.61 9.79
N GLN A 15 3.07 9.53 10.31
CA GLN A 15 2.66 10.51 11.34
C GLN A 15 1.60 11.52 10.84
N TYR A 16 1.35 11.59 9.53
CA TYR A 16 0.26 12.40 8.99
C TYR A 16 -0.87 11.49 8.50
N HIS A 17 -2.10 11.77 8.95
CA HIS A 17 -3.30 11.29 8.28
C HIS A 17 -3.15 11.50 6.77
N SER A 18 -3.46 10.49 5.95
CA SER A 18 -3.30 10.59 4.50
C SER A 18 -3.98 11.87 4.03
N LYS A 19 -3.19 12.86 3.61
CA LYS A 19 -3.71 14.18 3.20
C LYS A 19 -4.55 14.08 1.93
N ILE A 20 -4.46 12.94 1.25
CA ILE A 20 -5.08 12.66 -0.03
C ILE A 20 -5.70 11.26 0.08
N HIS A 21 -7.03 11.19 0.00
CA HIS A 21 -7.75 9.96 -0.26
C HIS A 21 -7.92 9.85 -1.77
N VAL A 22 -7.29 8.86 -2.38
CA VAL A 22 -7.40 8.63 -3.81
C VAL A 22 -8.14 7.33 -4.05
N ASP A 23 -8.99 7.33 -5.08
CA ASP A 23 -9.66 6.12 -5.52
C ASP A 23 -8.63 5.07 -5.95
N TYR A 24 -8.67 3.92 -5.27
CA TYR A 24 -7.67 2.87 -5.38
C TYR A 24 -7.59 2.25 -6.78
N LEU A 25 -8.70 2.27 -7.52
CA LEU A 25 -8.82 1.61 -8.83
C LEU A 25 -8.40 2.50 -10.00
N SER A 26 -8.41 3.82 -9.84
CA SER A 26 -8.11 4.79 -10.90
C SER A 26 -6.79 5.53 -10.69
N HIS A 27 -6.12 5.35 -9.55
CA HIS A 27 -4.84 5.99 -9.28
C HIS A 27 -3.68 5.32 -10.03
N ASP A 28 -2.91 6.11 -10.77
CA ASP A 28 -1.70 5.64 -11.45
C ASP A 28 -0.54 5.53 -10.46
N TRP A 29 -0.48 4.39 -9.78
CA TRP A 29 0.54 4.12 -8.77
C TRP A 29 1.91 3.97 -9.42
N LYS A 30 2.83 4.92 -9.14
CA LYS A 30 4.25 4.72 -9.43
C LYS A 30 4.76 3.47 -8.69
N ASN A 31 5.50 2.61 -9.39
CA ASN A 31 6.05 1.34 -8.85
C ASN A 31 6.78 1.52 -7.51
N GLU A 32 7.50 2.64 -7.35
CA GLU A 32 8.26 2.95 -6.15
C GLU A 32 7.36 3.22 -4.94
N ASN A 33 6.22 3.89 -5.14
CA ASN A 33 5.24 4.14 -4.10
C ASN A 33 4.60 2.84 -3.62
N VAL A 34 4.29 1.91 -4.53
CA VAL A 34 3.71 0.59 -4.19
C VAL A 34 4.66 -0.21 -3.30
N TRP A 35 5.96 -0.21 -3.62
CA TRP A 35 6.96 -0.92 -2.82
C TRP A 35 7.13 -0.31 -1.43
N ILE A 36 7.18 1.02 -1.32
CA ILE A 36 7.25 1.72 -0.03
C ILE A 36 6.01 1.41 0.81
N SER A 37 4.81 1.49 0.22
CA SER A 37 3.55 1.16 0.88
C SER A 37 3.53 -0.30 1.37
N TRP A 38 3.96 -1.26 0.55
CA TRP A 38 4.04 -2.66 0.98
C TRP A 38 5.01 -2.84 2.16
N LYS A 39 6.22 -2.27 2.07
CA LYS A 39 7.23 -2.34 3.14
C LYS A 39 6.70 -1.79 4.46
N VAL A 40 5.94 -0.70 4.41
CA VAL A 40 5.27 -0.10 5.56
C VAL A 40 4.17 -1.01 6.11
N MET A 41 3.27 -1.49 5.25
CA MET A 41 2.14 -2.34 5.66
C MET A 41 2.62 -3.67 6.25
N THR A 42 3.64 -4.31 5.69
CA THR A 42 4.23 -5.53 6.23
C THR A 42 4.76 -5.34 7.65
N LYS A 43 5.39 -4.20 7.94
CA LYS A 43 5.91 -3.88 9.27
C LYS A 43 4.80 -3.56 10.29
N GLN A 44 3.71 -2.92 9.85
CA GLN A 44 2.70 -2.36 10.74
C GLN A 44 1.33 -3.05 10.65
N LYS A 45 1.24 -4.20 9.98
CA LYS A 45 -0.03 -4.91 9.76
C LYS A 45 -0.83 -5.28 11.02
N LYS A 46 -0.19 -5.32 12.18
CA LYS A 46 -0.82 -5.60 13.48
C LYS A 46 -1.30 -4.33 14.20
N ILE A 47 -0.87 -3.15 13.73
CA ILE A 47 -1.21 -1.84 14.31
C ILE A 47 -2.51 -1.33 13.71
N PHE A 48 -2.77 -1.62 12.43
CA PHE A 48 -4.01 -1.25 11.75
C PHE A 48 -5.04 -2.37 11.82
N ASP A 49 -6.30 -2.03 12.13
CA ASP A 49 -7.43 -2.98 12.18
C ASP A 49 -7.59 -3.82 10.91
N ASN A 50 -7.22 -3.28 9.75
CA ASN A 50 -7.24 -3.96 8.44
C ASN A 50 -5.84 -4.20 7.85
N GLY A 51 -4.78 -4.18 8.67
CA GLY A 51 -3.40 -4.18 8.19
C GLY A 51 -3.03 -5.38 7.32
N ILE A 52 -3.54 -6.59 7.63
CA ILE A 52 -3.33 -7.78 6.78
C ILE A 52 -3.97 -7.62 5.40
N ARG A 53 -5.15 -6.99 5.32
CA ARG A 53 -5.83 -6.73 4.03
C ARG A 53 -5.06 -5.69 3.22
N LEU A 54 -4.48 -4.69 3.88
CA LEU A 54 -3.66 -3.66 3.23
C LEU A 54 -2.33 -4.23 2.72
N GLU A 55 -1.69 -5.13 3.48
CA GLU A 55 -0.52 -5.89 3.01
C GLU A 55 -0.87 -6.72 1.77
N ASN A 56 -1.99 -7.46 1.79
CA ASN A 56 -2.47 -8.25 0.66
C ASN A 56 -2.76 -7.37 -0.58
N ALA A 57 -3.45 -6.25 -0.39
CA ALA A 57 -3.75 -5.29 -1.45
C ALA A 57 -2.47 -4.75 -2.09
N SER A 58 -1.47 -4.39 -1.26
CA SER A 58 -0.18 -3.87 -1.73
C SER A 58 0.60 -4.92 -2.52
N TRP A 59 0.63 -6.18 -2.03
CA TRP A 59 1.28 -7.29 -2.72
C TRP A 59 0.62 -7.61 -4.07
N ARG A 60 -0.72 -7.65 -4.14
CA ARG A 60 -1.44 -7.92 -5.40
C ARG A 60 -1.19 -6.85 -6.45
N VAL A 61 -1.13 -5.58 -6.05
CA VAL A 61 -0.81 -4.47 -6.97
C VAL A 61 0.61 -4.62 -7.51
N TRP A 62 1.59 -4.85 -6.64
CA TRP A 62 2.99 -5.03 -7.04
C TRP A 62 3.16 -6.24 -7.97
N ALA A 63 2.57 -7.39 -7.62
CA ALA A 63 2.63 -8.59 -8.44
C ALA A 63 1.95 -8.39 -9.79
N LYS A 64 0.81 -7.68 -9.85
CA LYS A 64 0.14 -7.30 -11.09
C LYS A 64 1.05 -6.45 -11.97
N GLN A 65 1.67 -5.41 -11.43
CA GLN A 65 2.57 -4.53 -12.18
C GLN A 65 3.83 -5.25 -12.65
N LYS A 66 4.37 -6.18 -11.84
CA LYS A 66 5.65 -6.83 -12.13
C LYS A 66 5.54 -8.06 -13.04
N TYR A 67 4.46 -8.85 -12.91
CA TYR A 67 4.37 -10.17 -13.51
C TYR A 67 3.20 -10.35 -14.48
N LEU A 68 2.19 -9.48 -14.47
CA LEU A 68 1.00 -9.62 -15.31
C LEU A 68 0.99 -8.58 -16.43
N LYS A 69 0.75 -9.04 -17.66
CA LYS A 69 0.49 -8.16 -18.80
C LYS A 69 -1.00 -7.81 -18.85
N THR A 70 -1.30 -6.55 -19.11
CA THR A 70 -2.69 -6.14 -19.37
C THR A 70 -2.98 -6.40 -20.85
N LEU A 71 -3.90 -7.32 -21.14
CA LEU A 71 -4.37 -7.59 -22.49
C LEU A 71 -5.53 -6.66 -22.82
N ASN A 72 -5.58 -6.20 -24.07
CA ASN A 72 -6.71 -5.39 -24.52
C ASN A 72 -7.90 -6.32 -24.75
N PRO A 73 -9.10 -5.99 -24.26
CA PRO A 73 -10.24 -6.88 -24.43
C PRO A 73 -10.55 -7.25 -25.90
N LYS A 74 -10.24 -6.37 -26.87
CA LYS A 74 -10.31 -6.69 -28.31
C LYS A 74 -9.48 -7.91 -28.74
N GLU A 75 -8.38 -8.20 -28.05
CA GLU A 75 -7.52 -9.37 -28.32
C GLU A 75 -8.17 -10.69 -27.85
N LEU A 76 -9.21 -10.62 -27.01
CA LEU A 76 -9.91 -11.77 -26.43
C LEU A 76 -11.22 -12.11 -27.14
N ASN A 77 -11.56 -11.44 -28.24
CA ASN A 77 -12.85 -11.57 -28.95
C ASN A 77 -14.08 -11.46 -28.03
N TRP A 78 -13.94 -10.74 -26.92
CA TRP A 78 -15.07 -10.34 -26.07
C TRP A 78 -15.82 -9.15 -26.69
#